data_AF-A0A8B6DSI7-F1
#
_entry.id   AF-A0A8B6DSI7-F1
#
_cell.length_a   1.000
_cell.length_b   1.000
_cell.length_c   1.000
_cell.angle_alpha   90.00
_cell.angle_beta   90.00
_cell.angle_gamma   90.00
#
_symmetry.space_group_name_H-M   'P 1'
#
loop_
_entity.id
_entity.type
_entity.pdbx_description
1 polymer ?
#
loop_
_entity_poly.entity_id
_entity_poly.type
_entity_poly.pdbx_seq_one_letter_code
_entity_poly.pdbx_strand_id
1 'polypeptide(L)'
;MSDVEFEAGLHNLIQGHDTQIIEVLDKSEDSLTMPKSIIESAEDFLENSSFLEYLKSKVNQDDCDQIYSLTEGQSDNQNWYEYRLGRITSSIIPLVYHYQGNDKNNYIVRQILDKNNNFSTPAMIYGKEREHLARDLYSKEYISEHEKAVVELSGLIINKDIPHLGASPDAIVNCKCCCGKAL
;
A
#
# COMPACT_ATOMS: atom_id res chain seq x y z
N MET A 1 45.06 -19.05 -24.51
CA MET A 1 43.76 -18.58 -25.00
C MET A 1 43.71 -17.10 -24.68
N SER A 2 43.78 -16.27 -25.71
CA SER A 2 43.70 -14.81 -25.55
C SER A 2 42.27 -14.41 -25.20
N ASP A 3 42.07 -13.32 -24.47
CA ASP A 3 40.72 -12.82 -24.11
C ASP A 3 39.83 -12.63 -25.35
N VAL A 4 40.43 -12.35 -26.50
CA VAL A 4 39.77 -12.22 -27.80
C VAL A 4 39.16 -13.55 -28.30
N GLU A 5 39.81 -14.69 -28.04
CA GLU A 5 39.25 -16.01 -28.39
C GLU A 5 38.09 -16.40 -27.47
N PHE A 6 38.13 -15.96 -26.21
CA PHE A 6 37.05 -16.18 -25.24
C PHE A 6 35.82 -15.32 -25.59
N GLU A 7 36.01 -14.04 -25.91
CA GLU A 7 34.94 -13.14 -26.33
C GLU A 7 34.31 -13.58 -27.66
N ALA A 8 35.11 -14.03 -28.62
CA ALA A 8 34.60 -14.58 -29.89
C ALA A 8 33.82 -15.90 -29.68
N GLY A 9 34.28 -16.75 -28.75
CA GLY A 9 33.56 -17.96 -28.35
C GLY A 9 32.23 -17.65 -27.66
N LEU A 10 32.20 -16.63 -26.80
CA LEU A 10 31.00 -16.17 -26.13
C LEU A 10 29.99 -15.61 -27.15
N HIS A 11 30.45 -14.75 -28.07
CA HIS A 11 29.62 -14.11 -29.10
C HIS A 11 28.95 -15.13 -30.05
N ASN A 12 29.68 -16.19 -30.45
CA ASN A 12 29.13 -17.27 -31.26
C ASN A 12 28.09 -18.12 -30.51
N LEU A 13 28.15 -18.17 -29.18
CA LEU A 13 27.20 -18.92 -28.36
C LEU A 13 25.81 -18.26 -28.32
N ILE A 14 25.78 -16.92 -28.42
CA ILE A 14 24.57 -16.10 -28.31
C ILE A 14 23.92 -15.84 -29.69
N GLN A 15 24.73 -15.77 -30.76
CA GLN A 15 24.29 -15.45 -32.13
C GLN A 15 23.17 -16.32 -32.74
N GLY A 16 22.89 -17.51 -32.18
CA GLY A 16 21.82 -18.40 -32.66
C GLY A 16 20.60 -18.51 -31.73
N HIS A 17 20.68 -17.92 -30.53
CA HIS A 17 19.71 -18.13 -29.46
C HIS A 17 19.06 -16.81 -28.99
N ASP A 18 19.48 -15.66 -29.53
CA ASP A 18 19.06 -14.34 -29.07
C ASP A 18 17.55 -14.10 -29.14
N THR A 19 16.80 -14.74 -30.04
CA THR A 19 15.33 -14.60 -30.04
C THR A 19 14.64 -15.51 -29.02
N GLN A 20 15.18 -16.69 -28.74
CA GLN A 20 14.57 -17.66 -27.82
C GLN A 20 14.96 -17.43 -26.36
N ILE A 21 16.20 -16.97 -26.11
CA ILE A 21 16.63 -16.62 -24.74
C ILE A 21 15.95 -15.33 -24.31
N ILE A 22 15.82 -14.33 -25.19
CA ILE A 22 15.04 -13.12 -24.90
C ILE A 22 13.57 -13.48 -24.69
N GLU A 23 12.94 -14.32 -25.53
CA GLU A 23 11.55 -14.75 -25.31
C GLU A 23 11.33 -15.57 -24.03
N VAL A 24 12.32 -16.31 -23.55
CA VAL A 24 12.22 -17.10 -22.30
C VAL A 24 12.49 -16.21 -21.08
N LEU A 25 13.31 -15.18 -21.21
CA LEU A 25 13.51 -14.17 -20.15
C LEU A 25 12.35 -13.15 -20.09
N ASP A 26 11.69 -12.85 -21.22
CA ASP A 26 10.46 -12.02 -21.27
C ASP A 26 9.22 -12.77 -20.77
N LYS A 27 9.25 -14.11 -20.73
CA LYS A 27 8.09 -14.93 -20.29
C LYS A 27 7.95 -15.08 -18.77
N SER A 28 8.70 -14.30 -17.98
CA SER A 28 8.39 -14.13 -16.56
C SER A 28 8.92 -12.81 -15.99
N GLU A 29 8.74 -11.71 -16.72
CA GLU A 29 8.40 -10.45 -16.06
C GLU A 29 6.94 -10.18 -16.44
N ASP A 30 6.00 -10.72 -15.65
CA ASP A 30 4.86 -9.87 -15.30
C ASP A 30 5.52 -8.64 -14.68
N SER A 31 5.76 -7.61 -15.50
CA SER A 31 5.85 -6.25 -15.03
C SER A 31 4.59 -6.07 -14.20
N LEU A 32 4.71 -6.25 -12.88
CA LEU A 32 3.70 -5.88 -11.92
C LEU A 32 3.59 -4.37 -12.05
N THR A 33 2.80 -3.93 -13.02
CA THR A 33 2.46 -2.52 -13.19
C THR A 33 1.89 -2.08 -11.86
N MET A 34 2.61 -1.20 -11.16
CA MET A 34 2.21 -0.76 -9.84
C MET A 34 0.78 -0.21 -9.91
N PRO A 35 -0.08 -0.55 -8.94
CA PRO A 35 -1.46 -0.10 -8.94
C PRO A 35 -1.49 1.43 -8.86
N LYS A 36 -2.34 2.07 -9.65
CA LYS A 36 -2.45 3.53 -9.65
C LYS A 36 -3.01 4.04 -8.32
N SER A 37 -2.47 5.15 -7.85
CA SER A 37 -3.07 5.95 -6.77
C SER A 37 -4.40 6.58 -7.20
N ILE A 38 -5.18 7.12 -6.25
CA ILE A 38 -6.42 7.83 -6.58
C ILE A 38 -6.15 9.08 -7.42
N ILE A 39 -5.05 9.78 -7.16
CA ILE A 39 -4.71 11.00 -7.92
C ILE A 39 -4.38 10.67 -9.36
N GLU A 40 -3.55 9.65 -9.61
CA GLU A 40 -3.26 9.18 -10.97
C GLU A 40 -4.52 8.66 -11.66
N SER A 41 -5.38 7.94 -10.94
CA SER A 41 -6.66 7.48 -11.47
C SER A 41 -7.60 8.64 -11.82
N ALA A 42 -7.50 9.79 -11.13
CA ALA A 42 -8.28 10.97 -11.42
C ALA A 42 -7.83 11.70 -12.69
N GLU A 43 -6.55 11.59 -13.08
CA GLU A 43 -6.03 12.16 -14.34
C GLU A 43 -6.61 11.44 -15.57
N ASP A 44 -6.84 10.13 -15.45
CA ASP A 44 -7.44 9.30 -16.50
C ASP A 44 -8.98 9.31 -16.49
N PHE A 45 -9.59 10.00 -15.53
CA PHE A 45 -11.04 10.01 -15.36
C PHE A 45 -11.71 10.98 -16.34
N LEU A 46 -12.67 10.47 -17.12
CA LEU A 46 -13.49 11.28 -18.01
C LEU A 46 -14.83 11.61 -17.33
N GLU A 47 -15.27 12.88 -17.41
CA GLU A 47 -16.43 13.45 -16.70
C GLU A 47 -17.80 12.80 -17.01
N ASN A 48 -17.86 11.82 -17.91
CA ASN A 48 -19.10 11.20 -18.37
C ASN A 48 -19.72 10.19 -17.37
N SER A 49 -19.12 10.00 -16.18
CA SER A 49 -19.59 9.04 -15.17
C SER A 49 -19.35 9.53 -13.74
N SER A 50 -19.71 8.74 -12.73
CA SER A 50 -19.34 9.00 -11.33
C SER A 50 -17.91 8.51 -11.07
N PHE A 51 -17.07 9.34 -10.42
CA PHE A 51 -15.69 8.96 -10.10
C PHE A 51 -15.61 7.72 -9.19
N LEU A 52 -16.59 7.52 -8.30
CA LEU A 52 -16.63 6.36 -7.42
C LEU A 52 -16.89 5.05 -8.20
N GLU A 53 -17.79 5.09 -9.18
CA GLU A 53 -18.05 3.95 -10.07
C GLU A 53 -16.83 3.64 -10.94
N TYR A 54 -16.18 4.69 -11.44
CA TYR A 54 -14.92 4.55 -12.17
C TYR A 54 -13.85 3.86 -11.31
N LEU A 55 -13.59 4.35 -10.09
CA LEU A 55 -12.60 3.73 -9.20
C LEU A 55 -12.93 2.26 -8.89
N LYS A 56 -14.20 1.95 -8.59
CA LYS A 56 -14.65 0.58 -8.35
C LYS A 56 -14.43 -0.34 -9.55
N SER A 57 -14.57 0.19 -10.77
CA SER A 57 -14.30 -0.58 -12.00
C SER A 57 -12.82 -0.81 -12.28
N LYS A 58 -11.93 -0.03 -11.66
CA LYS A 58 -10.47 -0.05 -11.90
C LYS A 58 -9.70 -0.80 -10.83
N VAL A 59 -10.12 -0.72 -9.57
CA VAL A 59 -9.43 -1.36 -8.44
C VAL A 59 -9.93 -2.79 -8.28
N ASN A 60 -9.03 -3.76 -8.42
CA ASN A 60 -9.30 -5.18 -8.19
C ASN A 60 -8.66 -5.66 -6.86
N GLN A 61 -8.78 -6.96 -6.56
CA GLN A 61 -8.22 -7.52 -5.32
C GLN A 61 -6.69 -7.53 -5.33
N ASP A 62 -6.07 -7.87 -6.45
CA ASP A 62 -4.61 -7.90 -6.59
C ASP A 62 -4.03 -6.49 -6.39
N ASP A 63 -4.72 -5.45 -6.88
CA ASP A 63 -4.34 -4.06 -6.61
C ASP A 63 -4.38 -3.76 -5.10
N CYS A 64 -5.40 -4.24 -4.39
CA CYS A 64 -5.52 -4.04 -2.95
C CYS A 64 -4.38 -4.73 -2.19
N ASP A 65 -4.05 -5.97 -2.57
CA ASP A 65 -3.00 -6.77 -1.93
C ASP A 65 -1.60 -6.19 -2.24
N GLN A 66 -1.40 -5.69 -3.47
CA GLN A 66 -0.18 -4.99 -3.86
C GLN A 66 -0.04 -3.66 -3.13
N ILE A 67 -1.11 -2.85 -3.02
CA ILE A 67 -1.06 -1.59 -2.27
C ILE A 67 -0.74 -1.88 -0.80
N TYR A 68 -1.38 -2.90 -0.20
CA TYR A 68 -1.07 -3.30 1.18
C TYR A 68 0.43 -3.56 1.34
N SER A 69 1.00 -4.42 0.50
CA SER A 69 2.41 -4.80 0.53
C SER A 69 3.35 -3.61 0.29
N LEU A 70 3.03 -2.76 -0.70
CA LEU A 70 3.81 -1.58 -1.07
C LEU A 70 3.83 -0.50 0.01
N THR A 71 2.89 -0.55 0.95
CA THR A 71 2.67 0.47 1.98
C THR A 71 2.88 -0.05 3.41
N GLU A 72 3.40 -1.28 3.55
CA GLU A 72 3.86 -1.80 4.84
C GLU A 72 4.88 -0.85 5.48
N GLY A 73 4.84 -0.75 6.81
CA GLY A 73 5.65 0.22 7.56
C GLY A 73 5.02 1.60 7.71
N GLN A 74 3.84 1.82 7.11
CA GLN A 74 2.97 2.97 7.37
C GLN A 74 3.69 4.32 7.25
N SER A 75 3.82 5.05 8.35
CA SER A 75 4.37 6.41 8.36
C SER A 75 5.85 6.48 7.98
N ASP A 76 6.55 5.35 8.01
CA ASP A 76 7.96 5.23 7.59
C ASP A 76 8.10 4.89 6.10
N ASN A 77 6.98 4.69 5.39
CA ASN A 77 6.93 4.34 3.98
C ASN A 77 6.31 5.49 3.16
N GLN A 78 7.04 6.00 2.17
CA GLN A 78 6.57 7.12 1.35
C GLN A 78 5.32 6.76 0.52
N ASN A 79 5.24 5.54 -0.02
CA ASN A 79 4.10 5.06 -0.80
C ASN A 79 2.82 5.11 0.02
N TRP A 80 2.90 4.93 1.34
CA TRP A 80 1.74 4.97 2.22
C TRP A 80 1.05 6.33 2.21
N TYR A 81 1.82 7.43 2.17
CA TYR A 81 1.26 8.77 2.02
C TYR A 81 0.64 8.97 0.63
N GLU A 82 1.28 8.44 -0.41
CA GLU A 82 0.81 8.55 -1.79
C GLU A 82 -0.52 7.82 -2.02
N TYR A 83 -0.64 6.58 -1.55
CA TYR A 83 -1.87 5.79 -1.71
C TYR A 83 -3.01 6.22 -0.78
N ARG A 84 -2.72 6.90 0.34
CA ARG A 84 -3.73 7.52 1.21
C ARG A 84 -4.32 8.81 0.62
N LEU A 85 -3.57 9.50 -0.22
CA LEU A 85 -3.99 10.76 -0.79
C LEU A 85 -5.24 10.60 -1.66
N GLY A 86 -6.26 11.44 -1.43
CA GLY A 86 -7.54 11.33 -2.12
C GLY A 86 -8.47 10.24 -1.56
N ARG A 87 -8.04 9.44 -0.56
CA ARG A 87 -8.88 8.47 0.15
C ARG A 87 -9.41 9.04 1.46
N ILE A 88 -10.63 8.64 1.82
CA ILE A 88 -11.18 8.87 3.16
C ILE A 88 -10.59 7.80 4.07
N THR A 89 -9.60 8.18 4.88
CA THR A 89 -8.95 7.25 5.80
C THR A 89 -9.71 7.15 7.13
N SER A 90 -9.53 6.05 7.86
CA SER A 90 -10.15 5.83 9.19
C SER A 90 -10.02 7.05 10.12
N SER A 91 -8.85 7.69 10.17
CA SER A 91 -8.60 8.90 10.97
C SER A 91 -9.43 10.13 10.58
N ILE A 92 -9.99 10.16 9.37
CA ILE A 92 -10.78 11.27 8.81
C ILE A 92 -12.29 10.96 8.87
N ILE A 93 -12.69 9.68 8.98
CA ILE A 93 -14.10 9.25 9.01
C ILE A 93 -14.95 10.05 10.02
N PRO A 94 -14.52 10.27 11.29
CA PRO A 94 -15.32 11.05 12.24
C PRO A 94 -15.61 12.48 11.75
N LEU A 95 -14.66 13.12 11.05
CA LEU A 95 -14.84 14.46 10.50
C LEU A 95 -15.86 14.46 9.37
N VAL A 96 -15.77 13.48 8.46
CA VAL A 96 -16.72 13.31 7.34
C VAL A 96 -18.12 13.05 7.87
N TYR A 97 -18.25 12.16 8.85
CA TYR A 97 -19.54 11.76 9.42
C TYR A 97 -20.28 12.92 10.09
N HIS A 98 -19.55 13.82 10.76
CA HIS A 98 -20.14 14.98 11.45
C HIS A 98 -20.26 16.24 10.60
N TYR A 99 -19.80 16.21 9.35
CA TYR A 99 -19.86 17.37 8.47
C TYR A 99 -21.30 17.66 8.00
N GLN A 100 -21.78 18.88 8.26
CA GLN A 100 -23.12 19.34 7.87
C GLN A 100 -23.09 20.46 6.82
N GLY A 101 -21.90 20.85 6.35
CA GLY A 101 -21.75 21.89 5.36
C GLY A 101 -21.98 21.39 3.93
N ASN A 102 -22.18 22.32 3.00
CA ASN A 102 -22.33 22.04 1.56
C ASN A 102 -21.18 22.63 0.72
N ASP A 103 -20.19 23.25 1.36
CA ASP A 103 -19.04 23.82 0.64
C ASP A 103 -18.12 22.69 0.14
N LYS A 104 -17.79 22.76 -1.16
CA LYS A 104 -16.84 21.86 -1.82
C LYS A 104 -15.40 22.13 -1.38
N ASN A 105 -15.10 23.37 -0.94
CA ASN A 105 -13.77 23.82 -0.56
C ASN A 105 -13.57 23.86 0.96
N ASN A 106 -14.05 22.82 1.65
CA ASN A 106 -13.99 22.73 3.11
C ASN A 106 -12.68 22.13 3.64
N TYR A 107 -12.48 22.17 4.95
CA TYR A 107 -11.27 21.69 5.61
C TYR A 107 -11.05 20.17 5.48
N ILE A 108 -12.11 19.38 5.33
CA ILE A 108 -12.03 17.91 5.20
C ILE A 108 -11.47 17.54 3.84
N VAL A 109 -11.96 18.19 2.77
CA VAL A 109 -11.42 18.01 1.41
C VAL A 109 -9.94 18.39 1.38
N ARG A 110 -9.55 19.48 2.04
CA ARG A 110 -8.13 19.85 2.18
C ARG A 110 -7.33 18.77 2.90
N GLN A 111 -7.83 18.21 4.00
CA GLN A 111 -7.14 17.13 4.72
C GLN A 111 -7.01 15.84 3.91
N ILE A 112 -8.02 15.47 3.12
CA ILE A 112 -7.97 14.30 2.22
C ILE A 112 -6.93 14.48 1.10
N LEU A 113 -6.72 15.73 0.64
CA LEU A 113 -5.81 16.07 -0.44
C LEU A 113 -4.46 16.63 0.04
N ASP A 114 -4.19 16.63 1.35
CA ASP A 114 -2.96 17.15 1.91
C ASP A 114 -1.91 16.05 2.03
N LYS A 115 -0.91 16.08 1.13
CA LYS A 115 0.26 15.20 1.16
C LYS A 115 1.14 15.41 2.40
N ASN A 116 1.08 16.58 3.03
CA ASN A 116 2.03 17.04 4.04
C ASN A 116 1.35 17.41 5.36
N ASN A 117 0.26 16.72 5.72
CA ASN A 117 -0.47 17.01 6.95
C ASN A 117 0.37 16.66 8.19
N ASN A 118 1.30 17.56 8.53
CA ASN A 118 2.28 17.44 9.60
C ASN A 118 1.73 17.97 10.93
N PHE A 119 0.40 18.03 11.07
CA PHE A 119 -0.20 18.45 12.32
C PHE A 119 0.16 17.45 13.43
N SER A 120 0.96 17.92 14.37
CA SER A 120 1.44 17.12 15.48
C SER A 120 1.24 17.92 16.76
N THR A 121 0.50 17.34 17.70
CA THR A 121 0.42 17.83 19.07
C THR A 121 1.49 17.12 19.92
N PRO A 122 1.93 17.69 21.05
CA PRO A 122 2.86 16.99 21.95
C PRO A 122 2.37 15.60 22.37
N ALA A 123 1.05 15.43 22.56
CA ALA A 123 0.44 14.13 22.87
C ALA A 123 0.54 13.15 21.69
N MET A 124 0.34 13.61 20.45
CA MET A 124 0.49 12.78 19.26
C MET A 124 1.95 12.37 19.02
N ILE A 125 2.90 13.30 19.22
CA ILE A 125 4.34 13.00 19.11
C ILE A 125 4.71 11.93 20.14
N TYR A 126 4.32 12.15 21.40
CA TYR A 126 4.54 11.16 22.46
C TYR A 126 3.92 9.80 22.12
N GLY A 127 2.70 9.79 21.59
CA GLY A 127 2.04 8.57 21.11
C GLY A 127 2.87 7.85 20.05
N LYS A 128 3.25 8.56 18.98
CA LYS A 128 4.05 8.02 17.87
C LYS A 128 5.40 7.48 18.35
N GLU A 129 6.09 8.21 19.23
CA GLU A 129 7.38 7.79 19.81
C GLU A 129 7.24 6.54 20.69
N ARG A 130 6.09 6.31 21.33
CA ARG A 130 5.86 5.17 22.22
C ARG A 130 5.22 3.97 21.53
N GLU A 131 4.66 4.15 20.35
CA GLU A 131 3.92 3.12 19.62
C GLU A 131 4.77 1.87 19.36
N HIS A 132 6.02 2.04 18.92
CA HIS A 132 6.94 0.91 18.71
C HIS A 132 7.20 0.12 20.00
N LEU A 133 7.39 0.81 21.13
CA LEU A 133 7.59 0.15 22.44
C LEU A 133 6.34 -0.62 22.88
N ALA A 134 5.16 -0.01 22.69
CA ALA A 134 3.90 -0.65 23.03
C ALA A 134 3.68 -1.92 22.20
N ARG A 135 3.96 -1.85 20.89
CA ARG A 135 3.91 -3.02 20.01
C ARG A 135 4.93 -4.08 20.42
N ASP A 136 6.17 -3.71 20.72
CA ASP A 136 7.20 -4.68 21.11
C ASP A 136 6.85 -5.44 22.40
N LEU A 137 6.26 -4.74 23.38
CA LEU A 137 5.76 -5.35 24.61
C LEU A 137 4.59 -6.30 24.32
N TYR A 138 3.61 -5.83 23.55
CA TYR A 138 2.47 -6.64 23.13
C TYR A 138 2.91 -7.89 22.36
N SER A 139 3.80 -7.75 21.38
CA SER A 139 4.31 -8.85 20.57
C SER A 139 4.98 -9.92 21.42
N LYS A 140 5.79 -9.53 22.42
CA LYS A 140 6.44 -10.49 23.32
C LYS A 140 5.44 -11.29 24.14
N GLU A 141 4.45 -10.61 24.70
CA GLU A 141 3.39 -11.26 25.50
C GLU A 141 2.56 -12.18 24.62
N TYR A 142 2.05 -11.67 23.50
CA TYR A 142 1.19 -12.41 22.58
C TYR A 142 1.91 -13.64 21.98
N ILE A 143 3.17 -13.50 21.55
CA ILE A 143 3.93 -14.62 20.98
C ILE A 143 4.20 -15.72 22.03
N SER A 144 4.34 -15.35 23.31
CA SER A 144 4.57 -16.33 24.38
C SER A 144 3.34 -17.20 24.69
N GLU A 145 2.14 -16.69 24.41
CA GLU A 145 0.88 -17.36 24.72
C GLU A 145 0.25 -18.09 23.52
N HIS A 146 0.69 -17.77 22.29
CA HIS A 146 0.03 -18.22 21.07
C HIS A 146 0.92 -19.04 20.12
N GLU A 147 0.40 -20.17 19.64
CA GLU A 147 1.12 -21.06 18.72
C GLU A 147 1.38 -20.39 17.36
N LYS A 148 2.65 -20.34 16.93
CA LYS A 148 3.11 -19.73 15.67
C LYS A 148 2.55 -18.31 15.47
N ALA A 149 2.56 -17.53 16.54
CA ALA A 149 2.07 -16.17 16.50
C ALA A 149 3.07 -15.22 15.83
N VAL A 150 2.52 -14.25 15.10
CA VAL A 150 3.23 -13.19 14.39
C VAL A 150 2.47 -11.89 14.61
N VAL A 151 3.23 -10.83 14.88
CA VAL A 151 2.71 -9.45 15.00
C VAL A 151 3.56 -8.58 14.09
N GLU A 152 2.96 -8.05 13.03
CA GLU A 152 3.65 -7.32 11.97
C GLU A 152 3.06 -5.93 11.79
N LEU A 153 3.87 -5.01 11.26
CA LEU A 153 3.41 -3.70 10.84
C LEU A 153 2.39 -3.87 9.70
N SER A 154 1.27 -3.16 9.79
CA SER A 154 0.28 -3.19 8.72
C SER A 154 0.65 -2.29 7.54
N GLY A 155 0.11 -2.58 6.37
CA GLY A 155 0.04 -1.66 5.24
C GLY A 155 -1.26 -0.84 5.21
N LEU A 156 -1.58 -0.28 4.05
CA LEU A 156 -2.86 0.35 3.76
C LEU A 156 -3.86 -0.71 3.26
N ILE A 157 -4.85 -1.01 4.09
CA ILE A 157 -5.95 -1.90 3.76
C ILE A 157 -7.01 -1.13 2.99
N ILE A 158 -7.37 -1.66 1.83
CA ILE A 158 -8.38 -1.12 0.92
C ILE A 158 -9.35 -2.25 0.58
N ASN A 159 -10.62 -1.89 0.41
CA ASN A 159 -11.61 -2.81 -0.11
C ASN A 159 -11.99 -2.39 -1.54
N LYS A 160 -11.84 -3.32 -2.49
CA LYS A 160 -12.13 -3.12 -3.92
C LYS A 160 -13.56 -2.63 -4.22
N ASP A 161 -14.54 -2.95 -3.36
CA ASP A 161 -15.93 -2.54 -3.56
C ASP A 161 -16.18 -1.09 -3.14
N ILE A 162 -15.29 -0.54 -2.30
CA ILE A 162 -15.34 0.82 -1.74
C ILE A 162 -13.92 1.44 -1.71
N PRO A 163 -13.25 1.55 -2.87
CA PRO A 163 -11.82 1.89 -2.95
C PRO A 163 -11.51 3.33 -2.51
N HIS A 164 -12.51 4.19 -2.41
CA HIS A 164 -12.37 5.54 -1.86
C HIS A 164 -12.11 5.54 -0.33
N LEU A 165 -12.30 4.41 0.36
CA LEU A 165 -11.98 4.23 1.77
C LEU A 165 -10.66 3.49 1.97
N GLY A 166 -9.98 3.76 3.08
CA GLY A 166 -8.76 3.03 3.45
C GLY A 166 -8.46 3.11 4.96
N ALA A 167 -7.75 2.12 5.48
CA ALA A 167 -7.32 2.10 6.87
C ALA A 167 -5.95 1.42 7.02
N SER A 168 -5.17 1.87 8.00
CA SER A 168 -3.93 1.21 8.40
C SER A 168 -3.98 0.99 9.91
N PRO A 169 -4.28 -0.23 10.38
CA PRO A 169 -4.23 -0.55 11.79
C PRO A 169 -2.78 -0.57 12.28
N ASP A 170 -2.55 -0.43 13.58
CA ASP A 170 -1.19 -0.32 14.15
C ASP A 170 -0.35 -1.59 13.92
N ALA A 171 -0.99 -2.77 13.91
CA ALA A 171 -0.37 -4.05 13.61
C ALA A 171 -1.38 -5.08 13.09
N ILE A 172 -0.89 -6.04 12.31
CA ILE A 172 -1.61 -7.28 11.98
C ILE A 172 -1.12 -8.39 12.88
N VAL A 173 -2.06 -9.10 13.50
CA VAL A 173 -1.79 -10.18 14.43
C VAL A 173 -2.34 -11.47 13.84
N ASN A 174 -1.48 -12.49 13.73
CA ASN A 174 -1.88 -13.81 13.25
C ASN A 174 -1.33 -14.89 14.18
N CYS A 175 -2.09 -15.95 14.43
CA CYS A 175 -1.59 -17.14 15.12
C CYS A 175 -2.41 -18.37 14.72
N LYS A 176 -1.79 -19.55 14.81
CA LYS A 176 -2.43 -20.81 14.40
C LYS A 176 -3.55 -21.24 15.36
N CYS A 177 -3.49 -20.82 16.62
CA CYS A 177 -4.42 -21.25 17.66
C CYS A 177 -5.68 -20.38 17.77
N CYS A 178 -5.71 -19.19 17.18
CA CYS A 178 -6.84 -18.25 17.30
C CYS A 178 -7.44 -17.85 15.94
N CYS A 179 -7.45 -18.75 14.96
CA CYS A 179 -8.02 -18.55 13.63
C CYS A 179 -9.32 -17.70 13.69
N GLY A 180 -9.23 -16.43 13.29
CA GLY A 180 -10.38 -15.51 13.23
C GLY A 180 -10.54 -14.48 14.35
N LYS A 181 -9.57 -14.32 15.27
CA LYS A 181 -9.54 -13.18 16.20
C LYS A 181 -8.48 -12.16 15.76
N ALA A 182 -8.82 -11.32 14.79
CA ALA A 182 -8.15 -10.03 14.63
C ALA A 182 -8.82 -9.04 15.61
N LEU A 183 -8.02 -8.24 16.32
CA LEU A 183 -8.49 -7.05 17.02
C LEU A 183 -8.85 -5.95 16.02
#